data_AF-A0A3P6T444-F1
#
_entry.id   AF-A0A3P6T444-F1
#
_cell.length_a   1.000
_cell.length_b   1.000
_cell.length_c   1.000
_cell.angle_alpha   90.00
_cell.angle_beta   90.00
_cell.angle_gamma   90.00
#
_symmetry.space_group_name_H-M   'P 1'
#
loop_
_entity.id
_entity.type
_entity.pdbx_description
1 polymer ?
#
loop_
_entity_poly.entity_id
_entity_poly.type
_entity_poly.pdbx_seq_one_letter_code
_entity_poly.pdbx_strand_id
1 'polypeptide(L)'
;MRPLAVEYFSLSHEEGFVLEVLDEQVSSSLENLYFTGALDRGVSVIMGDHGNRIGLVQYSYNGRIEERMPLMAIRLPPDFKKIHPKEYANFLNNKWKLTRL
;
A
#
# COMPACT_ATOMS: atom_id res chain seq x y z
N MET A 1 -6.70 17.48 -11.24
CA MET A 1 -5.95 16.92 -10.10
C MET A 1 -4.84 16.05 -10.69
N ARG A 2 -3.56 16.35 -10.46
CA ARG A 2 -2.44 15.54 -10.99
C ARG A 2 -2.08 14.48 -9.95
N PRO A 3 -2.08 13.17 -10.28
CA PRO A 3 -1.58 12.15 -9.36
C PRO A 3 -0.08 12.38 -9.12
N LEU A 4 0.33 12.37 -7.85
CA LEU A 4 1.73 12.27 -7.45
C LEU A 4 2.03 10.77 -7.29
N ALA A 5 2.87 10.24 -8.17
CA ALA A 5 3.40 8.89 -8.06
C ALA A 5 4.87 8.99 -7.63
N VAL A 6 5.25 8.21 -6.62
CA VAL A 6 6.62 8.08 -6.13
C VAL A 6 6.95 6.59 -6.16
N GLU A 7 7.99 6.19 -6.89
CA GLU A 7 8.38 4.78 -7.08
C GLU A 7 9.75 4.51 -6.42
N TYR A 8 9.85 3.42 -5.65
CA TYR A 8 11.08 2.97 -4.97
C TYR A 8 11.40 1.51 -5.33
N PHE A 9 11.73 1.24 -6.60
CA PHE A 9 11.82 -0.13 -7.12
C PHE A 9 13.20 -0.81 -6.91
N SER A 10 14.31 -0.06 -6.91
CA SER A 10 15.65 -0.64 -7.00
C SER A 10 16.24 -1.17 -5.68
N LEU A 11 15.58 -0.95 -4.54
CA LEU A 11 16.15 -1.20 -3.21
C LEU A 11 15.64 -2.48 -2.54
N SER A 12 14.69 -3.20 -3.14
CA SER A 12 13.99 -4.35 -2.51
C SER A 12 14.18 -5.69 -3.23
N HIS A 13 14.92 -5.74 -4.35
CA HIS A 13 14.89 -6.88 -5.27
C HIS A 13 15.73 -8.11 -4.83
N GLU A 14 16.76 -7.92 -3.98
CA GLU A 14 17.75 -8.99 -3.71
C GLU A 14 17.97 -9.28 -2.21
N GLU A 15 17.79 -8.30 -1.31
CA GLU A 15 18.05 -8.46 0.12
C GLU A 15 16.97 -7.77 0.98
N GLY A 16 16.30 -8.54 1.84
CA GLY A 16 15.26 -8.02 2.74
C GLY A 16 15.76 -7.00 3.79
N PHE A 17 17.07 -6.89 3.97
CA PHE A 17 17.71 -5.98 4.94
C PHE A 17 17.78 -4.52 4.47
N VAL A 18 17.67 -4.23 3.17
CA VAL A 18 17.78 -2.86 2.64
C VAL A 18 16.49 -2.04 2.82
N LEU A 19 15.37 -2.71 3.17
CA LEU A 19 14.09 -2.04 3.43
C LEU A 19 14.12 -1.13 4.66
N GLU A 20 14.95 -1.44 5.66
CA GLU A 20 15.09 -0.62 6.88
C GLU A 20 15.58 0.80 6.55
N VAL A 21 16.44 0.95 5.53
CA VAL A 21 16.96 2.25 5.10
C VAL A 21 15.86 3.16 4.53
N LEU A 22 14.79 2.56 4.00
CA LEU A 22 13.66 3.31 3.46
C LEU A 22 12.64 3.69 4.53
N ASP A 23 12.67 3.08 5.72
CA ASP A 23 11.62 3.25 6.72
C ASP A 23 11.49 4.71 7.18
N GLU A 24 12.61 5.34 7.56
CA GLU A 24 12.63 6.74 7.99
C GLU A 24 12.18 7.69 6.86
N GLN A 25 12.62 7.43 5.61
CA GLN A 25 12.27 8.28 4.47
C GLN A 25 10.80 8.15 4.08
N VAL A 26 10.26 6.93 4.06
CA VAL A 26 8.85 6.66 3.76
C VAL A 26 7.97 7.22 4.88
N SER A 27 8.33 6.99 6.14
CA SER A 27 7.62 7.54 7.30
C SER A 27 7.57 9.07 7.25
N SER A 28 8.72 9.73 7.11
CA SER A 28 8.81 11.20 7.01
C SER A 28 7.99 11.74 5.83
N SER A 29 7.99 11.04 4.70
CA SER A 29 7.20 11.45 3.53
C SER A 29 5.69 11.35 3.80
N LEU A 30 5.24 10.25 4.42
CA LEU A 30 3.83 10.05 4.78
C LEU A 30 3.38 11.03 5.87
N GLU A 31 4.22 11.30 6.87
CA GLU A 31 3.98 12.31 7.89
C GLU A 31 3.83 13.70 7.27
N ASN A 32 4.72 14.09 6.35
CA ASN A 32 4.60 15.37 5.65
C ASN A 32 3.30 15.47 4.83
N LEU A 33 2.90 14.41 4.13
CA LEU A 33 1.63 14.37 3.41
C LEU A 33 0.42 14.46 4.36
N TYR A 34 0.54 13.88 5.56
CA TYR A 34 -0.48 13.98 6.60
C TYR A 34 -0.56 15.40 7.18
N PHE A 35 0.55 15.97 7.64
CA PHE A 35 0.59 17.31 8.26
C PHE A 35 0.17 18.43 7.29
N THR A 36 0.49 18.30 6.00
CA THR A 36 0.06 19.27 4.98
C THR A 36 -1.42 19.14 4.59
N GLY A 37 -2.11 18.11 5.09
CA GLY A 37 -3.49 17.76 4.72
C GLY A 37 -3.62 17.23 3.29
N ALA A 38 -2.52 16.85 2.63
CA ALA A 38 -2.55 16.33 1.27
C ALA A 38 -3.34 15.02 1.19
N LEU A 39 -3.23 14.16 2.21
CA LEU A 39 -3.95 12.89 2.30
C LEU A 39 -5.48 13.04 2.45
N ASP A 40 -5.97 14.22 2.84
CA ASP A 40 -7.40 14.47 3.05
C ASP A 40 -8.09 15.06 1.81
N ARG A 41 -7.32 15.50 0.81
CA ARG A 41 -7.83 16.16 -0.42
C ARG A 41 -8.11 15.19 -1.57
N GLY A 42 -7.83 13.90 -1.38
CA GLY A 42 -8.00 12.88 -2.42
C GLY A 42 -7.90 11.47 -1.85
N VAL A 43 -8.10 10.48 -2.73
CA VAL A 43 -7.89 9.07 -2.37
C VAL A 43 -6.40 8.78 -2.42
N SER A 44 -5.86 8.25 -1.33
CA SER A 44 -4.47 7.80 -1.26
C SER A 44 -4.43 6.28 -1.27
N VAL A 45 -3.58 5.71 -2.12
CA VAL A 45 -3.39 4.25 -2.26
C VAL A 45 -1.90 3.96 -2.15
N ILE A 46 -1.55 3.07 -1.22
CA ILE A 46 -0.22 2.49 -1.10
C ILE A 46 -0.36 1.02 -1.49
N MET A 47 0.37 0.58 -2.50
CA MET A 47 0.28 -0.77 -3.05
C MET A 47 1.67 -1.30 -3.38
N GLY A 48 1.96 -2.53 -2.94
CA GLY A 48 3.08 -3.31 -3.44
C GLY A 48 2.67 -4.06 -4.71
N ASP A 49 3.60 -4.26 -5.63
CA ASP A 49 3.44 -5.11 -6.81
C ASP A 49 3.47 -6.60 -6.46
N HIS A 50 4.25 -6.96 -5.44
CA HIS A 50 4.32 -8.28 -4.84
C HIS A 50 4.49 -8.21 -3.31
N GLY A 51 4.29 -9.34 -2.63
CA GLY A 51 4.67 -9.49 -1.23
C GLY A 51 6.13 -9.88 -1.07
N ASN A 52 6.51 -10.52 0.03
CA ASN A 52 7.92 -10.73 0.33
C ASN A 52 8.59 -11.76 -0.61
N ARG A 53 9.68 -11.37 -1.29
CA ARG A 53 10.49 -12.23 -2.17
C ARG A 53 11.89 -12.36 -1.61
N ILE A 54 12.09 -13.36 -0.75
CA ILE A 54 13.40 -13.57 -0.11
C ILE A 54 14.03 -14.87 -0.60
N GLY A 55 15.21 -14.76 -1.23
CA GLY A 55 16.14 -15.86 -1.50
C GLY A 55 15.47 -17.16 -1.98
N LEU A 56 15.86 -18.29 -1.38
CA LEU A 56 15.25 -19.59 -1.69
C LEU A 56 13.93 -19.85 -0.96
N VAL A 57 13.62 -19.09 0.11
CA VAL A 57 12.39 -19.32 0.90
C VAL A 57 11.13 -19.03 0.10
N GLN A 58 11.19 -18.16 -0.91
CA GLN A 58 10.08 -17.90 -1.84
C GLN A 58 9.57 -19.14 -2.58
N TYR A 59 10.39 -20.19 -2.73
CA TYR A 59 9.99 -21.44 -3.39
C TYR A 59 9.26 -22.42 -2.46
N SER A 60 9.31 -22.19 -1.15
CA SER A 60 8.52 -22.94 -0.18
C SER A 60 7.03 -22.63 -0.32
N TYR A 61 6.18 -23.49 0.23
CA TYR A 61 4.73 -23.26 0.26
C TYR A 61 4.36 -21.92 0.92
N ASN A 62 4.96 -21.63 2.07
CA ASN A 62 4.72 -20.38 2.80
C ASN A 62 5.28 -19.17 2.04
N GLY A 63 6.49 -19.27 1.48
CA GLY A 63 7.09 -18.19 0.69
C GLY A 63 6.26 -17.85 -0.55
N ARG A 64 5.61 -18.84 -1.18
CA ARG A 64 4.66 -18.61 -2.28
C ARG A 64 3.36 -17.93 -1.86
N ILE A 65 2.97 -18.05 -0.59
CA ILE A 65 1.84 -17.30 -0.03
C ILE A 65 2.31 -15.87 0.25
N GLU A 66 3.43 -15.69 0.93
CA GLU A 66 4.03 -14.38 1.24
C GLU A 66 4.29 -13.54 -0.01
N GLU A 67 4.84 -14.14 -1.07
CA GLU A 67 5.08 -13.48 -2.36
C GLU A 67 3.79 -12.98 -3.03
N ARG A 68 2.67 -13.65 -2.77
CA ARG A 68 1.33 -13.30 -3.30
C ARG A 68 0.50 -12.42 -2.38
N MET A 69 1.06 -11.97 -1.27
CA MET A 69 0.42 -11.03 -0.34
C MET A 69 1.05 -9.64 -0.47
N PRO A 70 0.74 -8.87 -1.53
CA PRO A 70 1.20 -7.49 -1.63
C PRO A 70 0.58 -6.63 -0.53
N LEU A 71 1.33 -5.63 -0.08
CA LEU A 71 0.78 -4.56 0.75
C LEU A 71 -0.31 -3.82 -0.03
N MET A 72 -1.46 -3.58 0.60
CA MET A 72 -2.50 -2.71 0.05
C MET A 72 -3.13 -1.90 1.18
N ALA A 73 -2.95 -0.59 1.14
CA ALA A 73 -3.55 0.35 2.08
C ALA A 73 -4.25 1.47 1.30
N ILE A 74 -5.52 1.72 1.63
CA ILE A 74 -6.32 2.77 1.01
C ILE A 74 -6.81 3.72 2.09
N ARG A 75 -6.58 5.02 1.90
CA ARG A 75 -7.15 6.09 2.70
C ARG A 75 -8.08 6.93 1.84
N LEU A 76 -9.31 7.10 2.32
CA LEU A 76 -10.32 7.97 1.72
C LEU A 76 -10.34 9.32 2.46
N PRO A 77 -10.71 10.43 1.77
CA PRO A 77 -10.97 11.72 2.42
C PRO A 77 -11.95 11.60 3.60
N PRO A 78 -11.79 12.37 4.69
CA PRO A 78 -12.64 12.27 5.88
C PRO A 78 -14.16 12.41 5.60
N ASP A 79 -14.52 13.26 4.65
CA ASP A 79 -15.92 13.51 4.28
C ASP A 79 -16.45 12.56 3.19
N PHE A 80 -15.60 11.70 2.61
CA PHE A 80 -16.00 10.76 1.55
C PHE A 80 -17.19 9.89 1.99
N LYS A 81 -17.18 9.39 3.24
CA LYS A 81 -18.29 8.59 3.78
C LYS A 81 -19.61 9.33 3.86
N LYS A 82 -19.58 10.66 4.02
CA LYS A 82 -20.79 11.51 4.12
C LYS A 82 -21.30 11.86 2.72
N ILE A 83 -20.40 12.19 1.81
CA ILE A 83 -20.73 12.63 0.44
C ILE A 83 -21.09 11.43 -0.46
N HIS A 84 -20.45 10.28 -0.24
CA HIS A 84 -20.58 9.05 -1.03
C HIS A 84 -20.90 7.82 -0.16
N PRO A 85 -22.05 7.79 0.54
CA PRO A 85 -22.36 6.74 1.51
C PRO A 85 -22.49 5.35 0.88
N LYS A 86 -22.98 5.27 -0.38
CA LYS A 86 -23.13 4.01 -1.11
C LYS A 86 -21.77 3.43 -1.52
N GLU A 87 -20.89 4.26 -2.10
CA GLU A 87 -19.55 3.88 -2.51
C GLU A 87 -18.70 3.49 -1.29
N TYR A 88 -18.85 4.21 -0.19
CA TYR A 88 -18.20 3.86 1.08
C TYR A 88 -18.68 2.51 1.62
N ALA A 89 -19.98 2.23 1.57
CA ALA A 89 -20.51 0.91 1.92
C ALA A 89 -19.97 -0.20 1.00
N ASN A 90 -19.90 0.04 -0.31
CA ASN A 90 -19.30 -0.89 -1.26
C ASN A 90 -17.81 -1.13 -0.96
N PHE A 91 -17.06 -0.08 -0.63
CA PHE A 91 -15.66 -0.19 -0.25
C PHE A 91 -15.49 -1.10 0.98
N LEU A 92 -16.28 -0.88 2.05
CA LEU A 92 -16.26 -1.72 3.25
C LEU A 92 -16.65 -3.18 2.98
N ASN A 93 -17.58 -3.41 2.06
CA ASN A 93 -17.99 -4.76 1.66
C ASN A 93 -16.91 -5.52 0.86
N ASN A 94 -15.98 -4.79 0.24
CA ASN A 94 -14.92 -5.36 -0.60
C ASN A 94 -13.56 -5.46 0.11
N LYS A 95 -13.41 -4.96 1.34
CA LYS A 95 -12.12 -4.93 2.05
C LYS A 95 -11.44 -6.31 2.22
N TRP A 96 -12.20 -7.40 2.16
CA TRP A 96 -11.71 -8.79 2.27
C TRP A 96 -11.90 -9.58 0.98
N LYS A 97 -12.24 -8.91 -0.12
CA LYS A 97 -12.52 -9.52 -1.41
C LYS A 97 -11.42 -9.12 -2.38
N LEU A 98 -10.24 -9.67 -2.18
CA LEU A 98 -9.21 -9.67 -3.21
C LEU A 98 -9.53 -10.84 -4.15
N THR A 99 -10.01 -10.52 -5.34
CA THR A 99 -10.44 -11.51 -6.33
C THR A 99 -9.28 -12.39 -6.79
N ARG A 100 -9.23 -13.62 -6.25
CA ARG A 100 -9.30 -14.88 -7.00
C ARG A 100 -9.71 -16.00 -6.04
N LEU A 101 -10.86 -16.62 -6.31
CA LEU A 101 -11.07 -18.05 -6.03
C LEU A 101 -10.40 -18.85 -7.15
#